data_AF-A0A501XG32-F1
#
_entry.id   AF-A0A501XG32-F1
#
_cell.length_a   1.000
_cell.length_b   1.000
_cell.length_c   1.000
_cell.angle_alpha   90.00
_cell.angle_beta   90.00
_cell.angle_gamma   90.00
#
_symmetry.space_group_name_H-M   'P 1'
#
loop_
_entity.id
_entity.type
_entity.pdbx_description
1 polymer ?
#
loop_
_entity_poly.entity_id
_entity_poly.type
_entity_poly.pdbx_seq_one_letter_code
_entity_poly.pdbx_strand_id
1 'polypeptide(L)' 'MNLALARKPTNLSLPAELVAEARALEVNISRACEEGLERQVAAARRARWLAENRAALDSSNDWADANGLPLAAQRLF' A
#
# COMPACT_ATOMS: atom_id res chain seq x y z
N MET A 1 -0.44 -7.94 -21.43
CA MET A 1 -1.85 -8.12 -21.03
C MET A 1 -2.29 -6.87 -20.28
N ASN A 2 -2.94 -5.92 -20.97
CA ASN A 2 -3.28 -4.61 -20.41
C ASN A 2 -4.61 -4.72 -19.65
N LEU A 3 -4.53 -5.02 -18.35
CA LEU A 3 -5.68 -5.13 -17.44
C LEU A 3 -6.06 -3.79 -16.77
N ALA A 4 -5.39 -2.68 -17.14
CA ALA A 4 -5.40 -1.46 -16.32
C ALA A 4 -6.52 -0.44 -16.63
N LEU A 5 -7.46 -0.73 -17.53
CA LEU A 5 -8.35 0.33 -18.07
C LEU A 5 -9.86 0.11 -17.87
N ALA A 6 -10.29 -1.02 -17.30
CA ALA A 6 -11.71 -1.25 -17.06
C ALA A 6 -12.12 -0.77 -15.66
N ARG A 7 -12.68 0.46 -15.58
CA ARG A 7 -13.32 0.95 -14.35
C ARG A 7 -14.66 0.24 -14.16
N LYS A 8 -14.85 -0.38 -12.99
CA LYS A 8 -16.12 -0.97 -12.61
C LYS A 8 -16.85 -0.04 -11.63
N PRO A 9 -18.06 0.47 -11.97
CA PRO A 9 -18.84 1.22 -11.01
C PRO A 9 -19.16 0.33 -9.80
N THR A 10 -18.92 0.87 -8.62
CA THR A 10 -19.14 0.18 -7.35
C THR A 10 -20.05 1.05 -6.51
N ASN A 11 -21.23 0.54 -6.15
CA ASN A 11 -22.14 1.23 -5.25
C ASN A 11 -21.65 1.01 -3.81
N LEU A 12 -21.50 2.11 -3.06
CA LEU A 12 -21.14 2.09 -1.65
C LEU A 12 -22.01 3.06 -0.86
N SER A 13 -22.15 2.79 0.43
CA SER A 13 -22.88 3.65 1.37
C SER A 13 -21.89 4.47 2.18
N LEU A 14 -22.14 5.77 2.27
CA LEU A 14 -21.37 6.73 3.09
C LEU A 14 -22.33 7.51 3.99
N PRO A 15 -21.85 8.09 5.11
CA PRO A 15 -22.65 9.00 5.91
C PRO A 15 -23.20 10.15 5.05
N ALA A 16 -24.51 10.40 5.13
CA ALA A 16 -25.18 11.40 4.30
C ALA A 16 -24.61 12.81 4.50
N GLU A 17 -24.34 13.18 5.76
CA GLU A 17 -23.73 14.47 6.13
C GLU A 17 -22.36 14.67 5.46
N LEU A 18 -21.52 13.63 5.44
CA LEU A 18 -20.20 13.68 4.82
C LEU A 18 -20.31 13.86 3.29
N VAL A 19 -21.29 13.21 2.65
CA VAL A 19 -21.54 13.37 1.21
C VAL A 19 -22.04 14.78 0.92
N ALA A 20 -22.92 15.33 1.76
CA ALA A 20 -23.42 16.69 1.61
C ALA A 20 -22.29 17.72 1.76
N GLU A 21 -21.46 17.57 2.78
CA GLU A 21 -20.28 18.41 3.03
C GLU A 21 -19.29 18.33 1.85
N ALA A 22 -18.95 17.13 1.40
CA ALA A 22 -18.05 16.93 0.26
C ALA A 22 -18.58 17.62 -1.01
N ARG A 23 -19.90 17.59 -1.26
CA ARG A 23 -20.52 18.31 -2.39
C ARG A 23 -20.46 19.82 -2.22
N ALA A 24 -20.72 20.33 -1.01
CA ALA A 24 -20.65 21.76 -0.72
C ALA A 24 -19.22 22.31 -0.90
N LEU A 25 -18.22 21.47 -0.65
CA LEU A 25 -16.79 21.78 -0.82
C LEU A 25 -16.23 21.40 -2.21
N GLU A 26 -17.08 21.01 -3.15
CA GLU A 26 -16.69 20.57 -4.51
C GLU A 26 -15.65 19.43 -4.55
N VAL A 27 -15.63 18.59 -3.51
CA VAL A 27 -14.74 17.44 -3.42
C VAL A 27 -15.20 16.34 -4.40
N ASN A 28 -14.26 15.84 -5.20
CA ASN A 28 -14.51 14.69 -6.06
C ASN A 28 -14.54 13.39 -5.24
N ILE A 29 -15.73 13.00 -4.78
CA ILE A 29 -15.95 11.82 -3.93
C ILE A 29 -15.37 10.55 -4.55
N SER A 30 -15.56 10.33 -5.85
CA SER A 30 -15.05 9.14 -6.54
C SER A 30 -13.52 9.06 -6.47
N ARG A 31 -12.85 10.20 -6.69
CA ARG A 31 -11.39 10.28 -6.62
C ARG A 31 -10.87 10.07 -5.19
N ALA A 32 -11.52 10.69 -4.21
CA ALA A 32 -11.17 10.52 -2.80
C ALA A 32 -11.32 9.05 -2.34
N CYS A 33 -12.39 8.37 -2.77
CA CYS A 33 -12.60 6.95 -2.50
C CYS A 33 -11.52 6.07 -3.16
N GLU A 34 -11.16 6.36 -4.43
CA GLU A 34 -10.10 5.66 -5.16
C GLU A 34 -8.76 5.76 -4.43
N GLU A 35 -8.32 6.98 -4.09
CA GLU A 35 -7.05 7.21 -3.37
C GLU A 35 -7.04 6.60 -1.96
N GLY A 36 -8.18 6.61 -1.27
CA GLY A 36 -8.34 5.92 0.01
C GLY A 36 -8.18 4.40 -0.14
N LEU A 37 -8.87 3.82 -1.13
CA LEU A 37 -8.85 2.39 -1.39
C LEU A 37 -7.47 1.91 -1.84
N GLU A 38 -6.80 2.63 -2.74
CA GLU A 38 -5.44 2.31 -3.19
C GLU A 38 -4.46 2.24 -2.03
N ARG A 39 -4.49 3.23 -1.12
CA ARG A 39 -3.63 3.25 0.06
C ARG A 39 -3.88 2.05 0.98
N GLN A 40 -5.15 1.73 1.24
CA GLN A 40 -5.52 0.59 2.09
C GLN A 40 -5.13 -0.75 1.45
N VAL A 41 -5.39 -0.93 0.16
CA VAL A 41 -4.99 -2.14 -0.58
C VAL A 41 -3.47 -2.30 -0.58
N ALA A 42 -2.72 -1.22 -0.81
CA ALA A 42 -1.26 -1.26 -0.78
C ALA A 42 -0.74 -1.64 0.61
N ALA A 43 -1.33 -1.09 1.68
CA ALA A 43 -0.98 -1.44 3.05
C ALA A 43 -1.26 -2.92 3.37
N ALA A 44 -2.43 -3.42 2.99
CA ALA A 44 -2.80 -4.82 3.18
C ALA A 44 -1.87 -5.78 2.41
N ARG A 45 -1.51 -5.44 1.17
CA ARG A 45 -0.55 -6.21 0.37
C ARG A 45 0.83 -6.24 1.02
N ARG A 46 1.33 -5.10 1.51
CA ARG A 46 2.61 -5.03 2.22
C ARG A 46 2.60 -5.89 3.48
N ALA A 47 1.55 -5.77 4.29
CA ALA A 47 1.42 -6.55 5.53
C ALA A 47 1.41 -8.06 5.24
N ARG A 48 0.65 -8.48 4.23
CA ARG A 48 0.60 -9.88 3.79
C ARG A 48 1.97 -10.37 3.32
N TRP A 49 2.65 -9.60 2.47
CA TRP A 49 3.96 -9.97 1.97
C TRP A 49 4.99 -10.12 3.12
N LEU A 50 4.99 -9.19 4.08
CA LEU A 50 5.87 -9.27 5.25
C LEU A 50 5.61 -10.51 6.10
N ALA A 51 4.35 -10.91 6.26
CA ALA A 51 3.99 -12.13 6.98
C ALA A 51 4.47 -13.39 6.22
N GLU A 52 4.23 -13.44 4.90
CA GLU A 52 4.63 -14.57 4.05
C GLU A 52 6.15 -14.73 3.96
N ASN A 53 6.91 -13.63 4.02
CA ASN A 53 8.36 -13.63 3.83
C ASN A 53 9.15 -13.53 5.13
N ARG A 54 8.48 -13.59 6.30
CA ARG A 54 9.11 -13.39 7.60
C ARG A 54 10.31 -14.33 7.82
N ALA A 55 10.14 -15.63 7.59
CA ALA A 55 11.23 -16.60 7.79
C ALA A 55 12.44 -16.34 6.88
N ALA A 56 12.21 -15.89 5.65
CA ALA A 56 13.30 -15.56 4.72
C ALA A 56 14.04 -14.27 5.16
N LEU A 57 13.29 -13.27 5.65
CA LEU A 57 13.86 -12.05 6.21
C LEU A 57 14.67 -12.34 7.47
N ASP A 58 14.14 -13.16 8.38
CA ASP A 58 14.83 -13.53 9.62
C ASP A 58 16.13 -14.29 9.32
N SER A 59 16.09 -15.29 8.43
CA SER A 59 17.29 -16.01 7.97
C SER A 59 18.34 -15.08 7.34
N SER A 60 17.89 -14.13 6.52
CA SER A 60 18.77 -13.12 5.92
C SER A 60 19.40 -12.19 6.97
N ASN A 61 18.62 -11.77 7.98
CA ASN A 61 19.10 -10.92 9.07
C ASN A 61 20.12 -11.67 9.94
N ASP A 62 19.82 -12.91 10.33
CA ASP A 62 20.73 -13.75 11.13
C ASP A 62 22.07 -13.95 10.43
N TRP A 63 22.05 -14.17 9.11
CA TRP A 63 23.28 -14.29 8.32
C TRP A 63 24.04 -12.95 8.29
N ALA A 64 23.36 -11.82 8.10
CA ALA A 64 24.00 -10.51 8.09
C ALA A 64 24.60 -10.12 9.44
N ASP A 65 23.94 -10.48 10.55
CA ASP A 65 24.44 -10.26 11.90
C ASP A 65 25.69 -11.11 12.17
N ALA A 66 25.72 -12.36 11.69
CA ALA A 66 26.85 -13.26 11.84
C ALA A 66 28.05 -12.91 10.95
N ASN A 67 27.82 -12.39 9.73
CA ASN A 67 28.87 -12.22 8.71
C ASN A 67 29.20 -10.75 8.40
N GLY A 68 28.43 -9.80 8.96
CA GLY A 68 28.46 -8.41 8.57
C GLY A 68 27.75 -8.15 7.23
N LEU A 69 27.55 -6.88 6.90
CA LEU A 69 26.90 -6.49 5.64
C LEU A 69 27.84 -6.77 4.45
N PRO A 70 27.36 -7.50 3.41
CA PRO A 70 28.10 -7.64 2.18
C PRO A 70 28.44 -6.27 1.61
N LEU A 71 29.69 -6.09 1.19
CA LEU A 71 30.17 -4.86 0.57
C LEU A 71 30.13 -3.62 1.47
N ALA A 72 30.04 -3.77 2.80
CA ALA A 72 30.15 -2.65 3.75
C ALA A 72 31.39 -1.78 3.48
N ALA A 73 32.51 -2.42 3.10
CA ALA A 73 33.78 -1.77 2.77
C ALA A 73 33.76 -0.94 1.48
N GLN A 74 32.72 -1.05 0.65
CA GLN A 74 32.59 -0.33 -0.64
C GLN A 74 31.46 0.71 -0.61
N ARG A 75 30.84 0.94 0.56
CA ARG A 75 29.77 1.93 0.69
C ARG A 75 30.34 3.34 0.57
N LEU A 76 30.12 3.96 -0.60
CA LEU A 76 30.29 5.39 -0.78
C LEU A 76 29.10 6.08 -0.10
N PHE A 77 29.42 7.05 0.75
CA PHE A 77 28.55 7.84 1.64
C PHE A 77 27.17 8.16 1.06
#